data_AF-A0A1F8S7I6-F1
#
_entry.id   AF-A0A1F8S7I6-F1
#
_cell.length_a   1.000
_cell.length_b   1.000
_cell.length_c   1.000
_cell.angle_alpha   90.00
_cell.angle_beta   90.00
_cell.angle_gamma   90.00
#
_symmetry.space_group_name_H-M   'P 1'
#
loop_
_entity.id
_entity.type
_entity.pdbx_description
1 polymer ?
#
loop_
_entity_poly.entity_id
_entity_poly.type
_entity_poly.pdbx_seq_one_letter_code
_entity_poly.pdbx_strand_id
1 'polypeptide(L)'
;MAGDPRRRRRGLLTATSMAPVRRAGHGLTPAGELAWWSVAEGQRGRRWRESVAGPGGLRHALLLETDPAGRFLHLELATPAGLLTLHPEPDGTLHGNALAAGGLRHVEGLAWDPAGVVDVAGSPVSAAAAAHRLRNAVDAGASVTWTTLWITGELTVGVGPQRIERGEADTWRIAGGDGVRVDADALPVLRDGRSWPLDRDPAG
;
A
#
# COMPACT_ATOMS: atom_id res chain seq x y z
N MET A 1 52.60 17.14 -34.40
CA MET A 1 51.54 18.06 -33.94
C MET A 1 50.30 17.86 -34.79
N ALA A 2 49.13 17.99 -34.16
CA ALA A 2 47.76 17.86 -34.69
C ALA A 2 47.08 16.49 -34.46
N GLY A 3 46.51 16.32 -33.27
CA GLY A 3 45.51 15.30 -32.95
C GLY A 3 44.12 15.93 -32.82
N ASP A 4 43.19 15.41 -33.62
CA ASP A 4 41.74 15.20 -33.44
C ASP A 4 40.80 16.31 -32.90
N PRO A 5 39.66 16.56 -33.58
CA PRO A 5 38.42 16.80 -32.85
C PRO A 5 37.19 16.14 -33.51
N ARG A 6 37.11 14.81 -33.51
CA ARG A 6 35.83 14.08 -33.68
C ARG A 6 35.65 13.07 -32.55
N ARG A 7 35.78 13.59 -31.32
CA ARG A 7 35.39 12.89 -30.10
C ARG A 7 33.87 12.82 -30.03
N ARG A 8 33.36 11.65 -30.41
CA ARG A 8 31.98 11.18 -30.24
C ARG A 8 31.45 11.54 -28.85
N ARG A 9 30.49 12.47 -28.78
CA ARG A 9 29.60 12.61 -27.63
C ARG A 9 28.65 11.41 -27.61
N ARG A 10 29.08 10.31 -26.98
CA ARG A 10 28.16 9.31 -26.44
C ARG A 10 27.46 9.99 -25.28
N GLY A 11 26.22 10.40 -25.48
CA GLY A 11 25.33 10.80 -24.39
C GLY A 11 25.26 9.63 -23.42
N LEU A 12 25.82 9.83 -22.23
CA LEU A 12 25.58 9.00 -21.07
C LEU A 12 24.10 9.23 -20.72
N LEU A 13 23.21 8.39 -21.25
CA LEU A 13 21.90 8.21 -20.65
C LEU A 13 22.17 7.59 -19.29
N THR A 14 22.16 8.41 -18.25
CA THR A 14 22.09 7.92 -16.87
C THR A 14 20.74 7.24 -16.75
N ALA A 15 20.70 5.94 -17.06
CA ALA A 15 19.60 5.10 -16.64
C ALA A 15 19.62 5.17 -15.12
N THR A 16 18.72 5.94 -14.53
CA THR A 16 18.39 5.80 -13.12
C THR A 16 17.99 4.35 -12.97
N SER A 17 18.90 3.55 -12.40
CA SER A 17 18.68 2.17 -12.04
C SER A 17 17.47 2.14 -11.10
N MET A 18 16.26 1.95 -11.63
CA MET A 18 15.06 1.68 -10.85
C MET A 18 15.13 0.24 -10.35
N ALA A 19 16.01 -0.01 -9.39
CA ALA A 19 16.08 -1.31 -8.75
C ALA A 19 14.70 -1.61 -8.11
N PRO A 20 14.14 -2.82 -8.29
CA PRO A 20 12.85 -3.17 -7.72
C PRO A 20 12.86 -2.97 -6.21
N VAL A 21 11.81 -2.33 -5.68
CA VAL A 21 11.69 -2.03 -4.24
C VAL A 21 11.53 -3.32 -3.45
N ARG A 22 12.51 -3.63 -2.60
CA ARG A 22 12.44 -4.72 -1.62
C ARG A 22 12.86 -4.19 -0.26
N ARG A 23 11.86 -3.78 0.51
CA ARG A 23 12.05 -3.03 1.76
C ARG A 23 11.21 -3.63 2.87
N ALA A 24 11.68 -3.47 4.09
CA ALA A 24 10.90 -3.72 5.28
C ALA A 24 11.18 -2.63 6.30
N GLY A 25 10.29 -2.50 7.28
CA GLY A 25 10.47 -1.55 8.36
C GLY A 25 9.54 -1.84 9.52
N HIS A 26 9.68 -1.04 10.56
CA HIS A 26 8.74 -1.00 11.65
C HIS A 26 8.67 0.41 12.22
N GLY A 27 7.70 0.65 13.10
CA GLY A 27 7.56 1.88 13.86
C GLY A 27 6.19 1.98 14.50
N LEU A 28 5.88 3.14 15.06
CA LEU A 28 4.60 3.41 15.70
C LEU A 28 3.60 4.01 14.71
N THR A 29 2.39 3.46 14.70
CA THR A 29 1.23 4.04 14.01
C THR A 29 0.82 5.37 14.64
N PRO A 30 -0.06 6.16 13.99
CA PRO A 30 -0.63 7.36 14.61
C PRO A 30 -1.32 7.08 15.95
N ALA A 31 -1.95 5.91 16.09
CA ALA A 31 -2.56 5.42 17.33
C ALA A 31 -1.54 4.93 18.39
N GLY A 32 -0.25 4.93 18.07
CA GLY A 32 0.83 4.50 18.97
C GLY A 32 1.05 2.98 19.03
N GLU A 33 0.49 2.22 18.09
CA GLU A 33 0.63 0.77 17.99
C GLU A 33 1.91 0.42 17.22
N LEU A 34 2.51 -0.72 17.53
CA LEU A 34 3.73 -1.17 16.84
C LEU A 34 3.34 -1.88 15.54
N ALA A 35 3.79 -1.34 14.42
CA ALA A 35 3.60 -1.94 13.10
C ALA A 35 4.94 -2.42 12.54
N TRP A 36 4.94 -3.62 11.96
CA TRP A 36 6.01 -4.12 11.08
C TRP A 36 5.44 -4.24 9.67
N TRP A 37 6.24 -3.92 8.67
CA TRP A 37 5.82 -4.00 7.28
C TRP A 37 6.94 -4.47 6.35
N SER A 38 6.55 -5.00 5.20
CA SER A 38 7.45 -5.27 4.08
C SER A 38 6.76 -5.02 2.75
N VAL A 39 7.54 -4.60 1.76
CA VAL A 39 7.09 -4.41 0.38
C VAL A 39 8.09 -5.06 -0.55
N ALA A 40 7.59 -5.89 -1.45
CA ALA A 40 8.37 -6.46 -2.53
C ALA A 40 7.71 -6.12 -3.88
N GLU A 41 8.45 -5.41 -4.72
CA GLU A 41 8.08 -5.07 -6.09
C GLU A 41 8.68 -6.08 -7.07
N GLY A 42 7.92 -6.42 -8.10
CA GLY A 42 8.35 -7.23 -9.21
C GLY A 42 7.50 -6.95 -10.45
N GLN A 43 7.69 -7.78 -11.49
CA GLN A 43 6.99 -7.58 -12.78
C GLN A 43 5.46 -7.65 -12.70
N ARG A 44 4.93 -8.30 -11.65
CA ARG A 44 3.48 -8.42 -11.40
C ARG A 44 2.91 -7.30 -10.52
N GLY A 45 3.74 -6.34 -10.12
CA GLY A 45 3.37 -5.25 -9.22
C GLY A 45 3.98 -5.41 -7.83
N ARG A 46 3.28 -4.94 -6.80
CA ARG A 46 3.77 -4.89 -5.42
C ARG A 46 2.99 -5.83 -4.53
N ARG A 47 3.73 -6.57 -3.72
CA ARG A 47 3.21 -7.34 -2.59
C ARG A 47 3.57 -6.61 -1.31
N TRP A 48 2.55 -6.12 -0.63
CA TRP A 48 2.64 -5.38 0.61
C TRP A 48 2.23 -6.30 1.76
N ARG A 49 2.95 -6.23 2.87
CA ARG A 49 2.63 -6.98 4.08
C ARG A 49 2.78 -6.09 5.30
N GLU A 50 1.93 -6.32 6.29
CA GLU A 50 2.13 -5.77 7.62
C GLU A 50 1.58 -6.66 8.73
N SER A 51 2.01 -6.35 9.95
CA SER A 51 1.38 -6.78 11.18
C SER A 51 1.38 -5.62 12.16
N VAL A 52 0.25 -5.34 12.77
CA VAL A 52 0.09 -4.27 13.76
C VAL A 52 -0.28 -4.89 15.10
N ALA A 53 0.43 -4.52 16.16
CA ALA A 53 0.21 -5.00 17.52
C ALA A 53 0.04 -3.84 18.50
N GLY A 54 -0.95 -3.97 19.37
CA GLY A 54 -1.20 -3.07 20.48
C GLY A 54 -1.00 -3.76 21.85
N PRO A 55 -1.36 -3.10 22.96
CA PRO A 55 -1.23 -3.67 24.31
C PRO A 55 -1.94 -5.00 24.52
N GLY A 56 -3.04 -5.25 23.77
CA GLY A 56 -3.82 -6.49 23.83
C GLY A 56 -3.36 -7.59 22.87
N GLY A 57 -2.23 -7.41 22.18
CA GLY A 57 -1.72 -8.36 21.17
C GLY A 57 -1.94 -7.89 19.74
N LEU A 58 -2.02 -8.85 18.81
CA LEU A 58 -2.17 -8.58 17.38
C LEU A 58 -3.51 -7.89 17.10
N ARG A 59 -3.46 -6.71 16.48
CA ARG A 59 -4.64 -6.01 15.96
C ARG A 59 -5.04 -6.54 14.61
N HIS A 60 -4.06 -6.68 13.72
CA HIS A 60 -4.25 -7.35 12.45
C HIS A 60 -2.93 -7.73 11.79
N ALA A 61 -3.01 -8.63 10.82
CA ALA A 61 -1.97 -8.92 9.85
C ALA A 61 -2.58 -8.85 8.44
N LEU A 62 -1.90 -8.15 7.53
CA LEU A 62 -2.39 -7.85 6.19
C LEU A 62 -1.38 -8.32 5.14
N LEU A 63 -1.90 -8.96 4.09
CA LEU A 63 -1.27 -9.11 2.78
C LEU A 63 -2.14 -8.32 1.78
N LEU A 64 -1.53 -7.40 1.04
CA LEU A 64 -2.18 -6.67 -0.03
C LEU A 64 -1.33 -6.79 -1.29
N GLU A 65 -1.96 -7.08 -2.42
CA GLU A 65 -1.30 -7.14 -3.72
C GLU A 65 -1.89 -6.10 -4.66
N THR A 66 -1.01 -5.38 -5.34
CA THR A 66 -1.37 -4.41 -6.37
C THR A 66 -0.61 -4.70 -7.66
N ASP A 67 -1.22 -4.39 -8.80
CA ASP A 67 -0.56 -4.49 -10.10
C ASP A 67 0.52 -3.38 -10.28
N PRO A 68 1.28 -3.38 -11.39
CA PRO A 68 2.27 -2.33 -11.64
C PRO A 68 1.70 -0.90 -11.75
N ALA A 69 0.39 -0.74 -11.98
CA ALA A 69 -0.29 0.55 -11.99
C ALA A 69 -0.86 0.93 -10.61
N GLY A 70 -0.65 0.09 -9.58
CA GLY A 70 -1.16 0.26 -8.23
C GLY A 70 -2.62 -0.16 -8.05
N ARG A 71 -3.23 -0.85 -9.02
CA ARG A 71 -4.62 -1.32 -8.89
C ARG A 71 -4.69 -2.54 -8.00
N PHE A 72 -5.77 -2.64 -7.22
CA PHE A 72 -6.02 -3.76 -6.31
C PHE A 72 -6.09 -5.09 -7.06
N LEU A 73 -5.40 -6.12 -6.55
CA LEU A 73 -5.43 -7.48 -7.10
C LEU A 73 -5.92 -8.51 -6.09
N HIS A 74 -5.45 -8.44 -4.84
CA HIS A 74 -5.75 -9.45 -3.82
C HIS A 74 -5.47 -8.92 -2.42
N LEU A 75 -6.28 -9.32 -1.45
CA LEU A 75 -6.10 -9.02 -0.04
C LEU A 75 -6.36 -10.25 0.81
N GLU A 76 -5.52 -10.44 1.82
CA GLU A 76 -5.75 -11.34 2.95
C GLU A 76 -5.56 -10.53 4.23
N LEU A 77 -6.56 -10.55 5.11
CA LEU A 77 -6.56 -9.83 6.37
C LEU A 77 -6.93 -10.80 7.49
N ALA A 78 -6.10 -10.83 8.54
CA ALA A 78 -6.42 -11.49 9.80
C ALA A 78 -6.59 -10.44 10.88
N THR A 79 -7.67 -10.52 11.67
CA THR A 79 -7.93 -9.70 12.85
C THR A 79 -8.43 -10.60 13.98
N PRO A 80 -8.56 -10.10 15.23
CA PRO A 80 -9.25 -10.85 16.29
C PRO A 80 -10.67 -11.28 15.93
N ALA A 81 -11.35 -10.60 14.99
CA ALA A 81 -12.68 -10.96 14.54
C ALA A 81 -12.69 -12.13 13.54
N GLY A 82 -11.56 -12.44 12.90
CA GLY A 82 -11.46 -13.56 11.97
C GLY A 82 -10.49 -13.34 10.80
N LEU A 83 -10.80 -13.98 9.66
CA LEU A 83 -10.04 -13.89 8.42
C LEU A 83 -10.91 -13.33 7.30
N LEU A 84 -10.34 -12.51 6.43
CA LEU A 84 -10.97 -11.98 5.23
C LEU A 84 -10.05 -12.17 4.04
N THR A 85 -10.58 -12.69 2.94
CA THR A 85 -9.94 -12.64 1.62
C THR A 85 -10.82 -11.88 0.66
N LEU A 86 -10.22 -11.07 -0.21
CA LEU A 86 -10.92 -10.31 -1.26
C LEU A 86 -10.07 -10.22 -2.53
N HIS A 87 -10.70 -10.28 -3.69
CA HIS A 87 -10.09 -10.02 -5.00
C HIS A 87 -11.13 -9.51 -6.00
N PRO A 88 -10.74 -8.71 -7.01
CA PRO A 88 -11.60 -8.36 -8.12
C PRO A 88 -11.85 -9.55 -9.06
N GLU A 89 -13.06 -9.62 -9.59
CA GLU A 89 -13.45 -10.52 -10.68
C GLU A 89 -13.55 -9.77 -12.02
N PRO A 90 -13.45 -10.48 -13.17
CA PRO A 90 -13.58 -9.89 -14.50
C PRO A 90 -14.92 -9.19 -14.77
N ASP A 91 -15.95 -9.50 -13.98
CA ASP A 91 -17.29 -8.91 -14.10
C ASP A 91 -17.43 -7.53 -13.45
N GLY A 92 -16.34 -7.00 -12.86
CA GLY A 92 -16.33 -5.69 -12.21
C GLY A 92 -16.82 -5.72 -10.76
N THR A 93 -16.83 -6.88 -10.12
CA THR A 93 -17.20 -7.03 -8.70
C THR A 93 -16.03 -7.53 -7.85
N LEU A 94 -16.17 -7.43 -6.52
CA LEU A 94 -15.27 -8.05 -5.55
C LEU A 94 -15.85 -9.35 -5.03
N HIS A 95 -15.01 -10.38 -5.02
CA HIS A 95 -15.31 -11.70 -4.50
C HIS A 95 -14.37 -12.05 -3.35
N GLY A 96 -14.83 -12.93 -2.45
CA GLY A 96 -14.02 -13.40 -1.35
C GLY A 96 -14.80 -14.03 -0.21
N ASN A 97 -14.14 -14.16 0.94
CA ASN A 97 -14.65 -14.89 2.08
C ASN A 97 -14.27 -14.20 3.39
N ALA A 98 -15.25 -14.03 4.29
CA ALA A 98 -15.02 -13.68 5.68
C ALA A 98 -15.30 -14.89 6.57
N LEU A 99 -14.29 -15.38 7.29
CA LEU A 99 -14.43 -16.44 8.29
C LEU A 99 -14.35 -15.80 9.67
N ALA A 100 -15.45 -15.88 10.43
CA ALA A 100 -15.52 -15.39 11.81
C ALA A 100 -15.99 -16.51 12.75
N ALA A 101 -16.09 -16.21 14.06
CA ALA A 101 -16.59 -17.17 15.05
C ALA A 101 -18.00 -17.73 14.72
N GLY A 102 -18.83 -16.93 14.02
CA GLY A 102 -20.15 -17.34 13.56
C GLY A 102 -20.16 -18.19 12.29
N GLY A 103 -19.01 -18.46 11.68
CA GLY A 103 -18.86 -19.25 10.45
C GLY A 103 -18.38 -18.44 9.25
N LEU A 104 -18.60 -19.01 8.06
CA LEU A 104 -18.20 -18.46 6.78
C LEU A 104 -19.30 -17.55 6.20
N ARG A 105 -18.90 -16.36 5.73
CA ARG A 105 -19.72 -15.45 4.93
C ARG A 105 -19.01 -15.16 3.61
N HIS A 106 -19.68 -15.46 2.50
CA HIS A 106 -19.20 -15.10 1.18
C HIS A 106 -19.38 -13.58 0.94
N VAL A 107 -18.40 -12.98 0.26
CA VAL A 107 -18.52 -11.66 -0.35
C VAL A 107 -18.59 -11.92 -1.84
N GLU A 108 -19.73 -11.63 -2.45
CA GLU A 108 -20.00 -11.90 -3.88
C GLU A 108 -20.75 -10.72 -4.47
N GLY A 109 -20.42 -10.34 -5.71
CA GLY A 109 -21.15 -9.32 -6.45
C GLY A 109 -21.04 -7.89 -5.91
N LEU A 110 -20.08 -7.60 -5.03
CA LEU A 110 -19.87 -6.25 -4.51
C LEU A 110 -19.25 -5.37 -5.61
N ALA A 111 -20.04 -4.42 -6.15
CA ALA A 111 -19.59 -3.57 -7.27
C ALA A 111 -18.25 -2.88 -6.96
N TRP A 112 -17.33 -2.91 -7.94
CA TRP A 112 -15.96 -2.41 -7.78
C TRP A 112 -15.51 -1.58 -8.95
N ASP A 113 -14.86 -0.46 -8.63
CA ASP A 113 -14.14 0.35 -9.60
C ASP A 113 -12.69 -0.16 -9.67
N PRO A 114 -12.21 -0.67 -10.83
CA PRO A 114 -10.82 -1.09 -10.98
C PRO A 114 -9.78 0.01 -10.73
N ALA A 115 -10.20 1.29 -10.76
CA ALA A 115 -9.35 2.43 -10.41
C ALA A 115 -9.40 2.80 -8.92
N GLY A 116 -10.25 2.14 -8.13
CA GLY A 116 -10.42 2.38 -6.69
C GLY A 116 -9.20 2.00 -5.87
N VAL A 117 -9.19 2.44 -4.61
CA VAL A 117 -8.13 2.17 -3.63
C VAL A 117 -8.65 1.38 -2.43
N VAL A 118 -7.75 0.71 -1.71
CA VAL A 118 -8.09 -0.07 -0.51
C VAL A 118 -7.65 0.68 0.73
N ASP A 119 -8.55 0.75 1.71
CA ASP A 119 -8.31 1.32 3.04
C ASP A 119 -8.69 0.29 4.11
N VAL A 120 -7.70 -0.16 4.88
CA VAL A 120 -7.92 -1.04 6.04
C VAL A 120 -7.74 -0.19 7.28
N ALA A 121 -8.75 -0.15 8.15
CA ALA A 121 -8.72 0.67 9.35
C ALA A 121 -7.46 0.37 10.19
N GLY A 122 -6.66 1.41 10.48
CA GLY A 122 -5.42 1.30 11.24
C GLY A 122 -4.22 0.74 10.46
N SER A 123 -4.34 0.51 9.15
CA SER A 123 -3.26 -0.01 8.31
C SER A 123 -2.42 1.11 7.68
N PRO A 124 -1.17 1.31 8.11
CA PRO A 124 -0.27 2.20 7.39
C PRO A 124 0.06 1.69 5.98
N VAL A 125 0.08 0.38 5.76
CA VAL A 125 0.36 -0.19 4.44
C VAL A 125 -0.77 0.05 3.45
N SER A 126 -2.04 -0.09 3.82
CA SER A 126 -3.14 0.18 2.87
C SER A 126 -3.14 1.65 2.45
N ALA A 127 -2.92 2.56 3.40
CA ALA A 127 -2.79 3.99 3.10
C ALA A 127 -1.59 4.29 2.20
N ALA A 128 -0.44 3.65 2.43
CA ALA A 128 0.73 3.79 1.57
C ALA A 128 0.51 3.22 0.16
N ALA A 129 -0.20 2.10 0.03
CA ALA A 129 -0.59 1.55 -1.27
C ALA A 129 -1.55 2.48 -2.03
N ALA A 130 -2.52 3.08 -1.34
CA ALA A 130 -3.39 4.11 -1.91
C ALA A 130 -2.59 5.35 -2.35
N ALA A 131 -1.66 5.83 -1.54
CA ALA A 131 -0.75 6.93 -1.87
C ALA A 131 0.09 6.61 -3.12
N HIS A 132 0.64 5.39 -3.20
CA HIS A 132 1.39 4.92 -4.37
C HIS A 132 0.56 5.00 -5.66
N ARG A 133 -0.71 4.59 -5.59
CA ARG A 133 -1.64 4.65 -6.72
C ARG A 133 -1.98 6.09 -7.12
N LEU A 134 -2.15 6.97 -6.15
CA LEU A 134 -2.72 8.30 -6.35
C LEU A 134 -1.70 9.43 -6.47
N ARG A 135 -0.40 9.18 -6.23
CA ARG A 135 0.66 10.21 -6.20
C ARG A 135 0.76 11.12 -7.42
N ASN A 136 0.30 10.66 -8.58
CA ASN A 136 0.31 11.42 -9.84
C ASN A 136 -1.08 11.99 -10.20
N ALA A 137 -2.11 11.65 -9.42
CA ALA A 137 -3.49 12.09 -9.63
C ALA A 137 -3.94 13.15 -8.61
N VAL A 138 -3.24 13.27 -7.48
CA VAL A 138 -3.54 14.22 -6.41
C VAL A 138 -2.31 15.06 -6.11
N ASP A 139 -2.42 16.37 -6.38
CA ASP A 139 -1.38 17.34 -6.08
C ASP A 139 -1.19 17.54 -4.57
N ALA A 140 -0.01 17.99 -4.15
CA ALA A 140 0.24 18.33 -2.76
C ALA A 140 -0.66 19.51 -2.32
N GLY A 141 -1.27 19.38 -1.13
CA GLY A 141 -2.26 20.32 -0.60
C GLY A 141 -3.68 20.13 -1.14
N ALA A 142 -3.90 19.18 -2.05
CA ALA A 142 -5.21 18.95 -2.66
C ALA A 142 -6.02 17.85 -1.95
N SER A 143 -7.33 17.85 -2.20
CA SER A 143 -8.23 16.75 -1.83
C SER A 143 -9.12 16.35 -3.00
N VAL A 144 -9.38 15.06 -3.13
CA VAL A 144 -10.25 14.48 -4.16
C VAL A 144 -11.25 13.53 -3.53
N THR A 145 -12.34 13.24 -4.24
CA THR A 145 -13.24 12.14 -3.91
C THR A 145 -12.90 10.95 -4.80
N TRP A 146 -12.73 9.77 -4.23
CA TRP A 146 -12.30 8.57 -4.97
C TRP A 146 -13.06 7.33 -4.48
N THR A 147 -13.31 6.38 -5.38
CA THR A 147 -13.89 5.09 -4.99
C THR A 147 -12.92 4.33 -4.09
N THR A 148 -13.39 3.96 -2.90
CA THR A 148 -12.56 3.28 -1.89
C THR A 148 -13.26 2.02 -1.42
N LEU A 149 -12.50 0.94 -1.25
CA LEU A 149 -12.86 -0.25 -0.48
C LEU A 149 -12.39 -0.02 0.95
N TRP A 150 -13.30 0.17 1.91
CA TRP A 150 -12.94 0.32 3.32
C TRP A 150 -13.26 -0.96 4.08
N ILE A 151 -12.32 -1.36 4.92
CA ILE A 151 -12.40 -2.59 5.71
C ILE A 151 -12.13 -2.22 7.17
N THR A 152 -13.05 -2.57 8.07
CA THR A 152 -12.89 -2.33 9.50
C THR A 152 -12.18 -3.50 10.20
N GLY A 153 -11.73 -3.30 11.44
CA GLY A 153 -11.17 -4.38 12.27
C GLY A 153 -12.15 -5.54 12.57
N GLU A 154 -13.46 -5.27 12.45
CA GLU A 154 -14.55 -6.24 12.59
C GLU A 154 -14.91 -6.94 11.26
N LEU A 155 -14.05 -6.82 10.24
CA LEU A 155 -14.25 -7.40 8.90
C LEU A 155 -15.53 -6.93 8.20
N THR A 156 -16.00 -5.72 8.54
CA THR A 156 -17.04 -5.03 7.77
C THR A 156 -16.41 -4.43 6.54
N VAL A 157 -17.04 -4.64 5.40
CA VAL A 157 -16.55 -4.22 4.09
C VAL A 157 -17.60 -3.34 3.43
N GLY A 158 -17.18 -2.29 2.74
CA GLY A 158 -18.04 -1.62 1.75
C GLY A 158 -17.24 -0.97 0.63
N VAL A 159 -17.95 -0.52 -0.42
CA VAL A 159 -17.42 0.25 -1.56
C VAL A 159 -18.23 1.52 -1.83
N GLY A 160 -17.57 2.62 -2.18
CA GLY A 160 -18.17 3.95 -2.20
C GLY A 160 -17.15 5.10 -2.21
N PRO A 161 -17.62 6.32 -2.51
CA PRO A 161 -16.77 7.50 -2.61
C PRO A 161 -16.27 7.94 -1.23
N GLN A 162 -14.96 8.12 -1.08
CA GLN A 162 -14.33 8.65 0.11
C GLN A 162 -13.45 9.84 -0.24
N ARG A 163 -13.33 10.79 0.71
CA ARG A 163 -12.39 11.90 0.57
C ARG A 163 -10.96 11.40 0.79
N ILE A 164 -10.07 11.80 -0.11
CA ILE A 164 -8.64 11.53 -0.03
C ILE A 164 -7.92 12.87 -0.06
N GLU A 165 -6.99 13.07 0.87
CA GLU A 165 -6.20 14.30 1.00
C GLU A 165 -4.72 13.98 0.90
N ARG A 166 -3.99 14.75 0.09
CA ARG A 166 -2.53 14.77 0.11
C ARG A 166 -2.09 16.07 0.77
N GLY A 167 -1.66 15.99 2.01
CA GLY A 167 -1.09 17.10 2.75
C GLY A 167 0.36 17.40 2.39
N GLU A 168 0.95 18.31 3.15
CA GLU A 168 2.38 18.61 3.06
C GLU A 168 3.24 17.40 3.47
N ALA A 169 4.51 17.41 3.03
CA ALA A 169 5.49 16.36 3.32
C ALA A 169 5.02 14.94 2.97
N ASP A 170 4.18 14.79 1.94
CA ASP A 170 3.60 13.53 1.48
C ASP A 170 2.84 12.76 2.57
N THR A 171 2.06 13.50 3.36
CA THR A 171 1.08 12.92 4.31
C THR A 171 -0.25 12.67 3.60
N TRP A 172 -0.75 11.43 3.65
CA TRP A 172 -1.99 11.03 3.00
C TRP A 172 -3.06 10.67 4.00
N ARG A 173 -4.27 11.25 3.88
CA ARG A 173 -5.46 10.83 4.62
C ARG A 173 -6.45 10.18 3.68
N ILE A 174 -6.82 8.94 3.96
CA ILE A 174 -7.83 8.18 3.23
C ILE A 174 -9.06 8.07 4.12
N ALA A 175 -10.25 8.35 3.58
CA ALA A 175 -11.53 8.22 4.27
C ALA A 175 -11.60 8.91 5.66
N GLY A 176 -10.85 10.01 5.84
CA GLY A 176 -10.81 10.76 7.10
C GLY A 176 -9.97 10.14 8.23
N GLY A 177 -9.15 9.12 7.93
CA GLY A 177 -8.23 8.52 8.90
C GLY A 177 -7.07 9.43 9.34
N ASP A 178 -6.29 8.97 10.33
CA ASP A 178 -5.28 9.77 11.06
C ASP A 178 -4.10 10.31 10.23
N GLY A 179 -3.97 9.85 8.98
CA GLY A 179 -2.94 10.29 8.05
C GLY A 179 -1.65 9.50 8.17
N VAL A 180 -1.09 9.15 7.01
CA VAL A 180 0.14 8.36 6.90
C VAL A 180 1.13 9.11 6.02
N ARG A 181 2.32 9.37 6.56
CA ARG A 181 3.43 9.91 5.76
C ARG A 181 4.05 8.79 4.94
N VAL A 182 4.39 9.09 3.68
CA VAL A 182 5.14 8.17 2.82
C VAL A 182 6.46 8.76 2.36
N ASP A 183 7.40 7.91 1.95
CA ASP A 183 8.64 8.33 1.30
C ASP A 183 8.48 8.45 -0.23
N ALA A 184 9.58 8.74 -0.94
CA ALA A 184 9.59 8.89 -2.40
C ALA A 184 9.17 7.63 -3.17
N ASP A 185 9.29 6.44 -2.54
CA ASP A 185 8.87 5.15 -3.10
C ASP A 185 7.43 4.81 -2.70
N ALA A 186 6.73 5.73 -2.02
CA ALA A 186 5.42 5.56 -1.41
C ALA A 186 5.39 4.43 -0.36
N LEU A 187 6.47 4.28 0.42
CA LEU A 187 6.52 3.37 1.57
C LEU A 187 6.13 4.10 2.85
N PRO A 188 5.46 3.44 3.81
CA PRO A 188 5.03 4.10 5.03
C PRO A 188 6.21 4.55 5.89
N VAL A 189 6.17 5.80 6.34
CA VAL A 189 7.16 6.35 7.27
C VAL A 189 6.53 6.56 8.64
N LEU A 190 6.84 5.64 9.55
CA LEU A 190 6.25 5.54 10.88
C LEU A 190 7.04 6.33 11.94
N ARG A 191 6.38 6.72 13.03
CA ARG A 191 7.01 7.39 14.17
C ARG A 191 7.98 6.43 14.86
N ASP A 192 9.15 6.93 15.26
CA ASP A 192 10.24 6.11 15.83
C ASP A 192 10.63 4.91 14.93
N GLY A 193 10.34 5.05 13.63
CA GLY A 193 10.44 3.96 12.68
C GLY A 193 11.84 3.79 12.10
N ARG A 194 12.08 2.57 11.61
CA ARG A 194 13.29 2.20 10.88
C ARG A 194 12.91 1.38 9.65
N SER A 195 13.68 1.54 8.58
CA SER A 195 13.49 0.82 7.32
C SER A 195 14.83 0.23 6.84
N TRP A 196 14.77 -0.93 6.21
CA TRP A 196 15.92 -1.68 5.70
C TRP A 196 15.65 -2.26 4.31
N PRO A 197 16.68 -2.43 3.46
CA PRO A 197 16.59 -3.35 2.32
C PRO A 197 16.34 -4.79 2.79
N LEU A 198 15.58 -5.56 2.00
CA LEU A 198 15.41 -6.99 2.20
C LEU A 198 16.46 -7.83 1.48
N ASP A 199 17.01 -7.32 0.38
CA ASP A 199 18.13 -7.97 -0.29
C ASP A 199 19.42 -7.61 0.46
N ARG A 200 20.29 -8.60 0.67
CA ARG A 200 21.67 -8.34 1.12
C ARG A 200 22.43 -7.70 -0.04
N ASP A 201 23.36 -6.80 0.28
CA ASP A 201 24.36 -6.39 -0.69
C ASP A 201 25.07 -7.66 -1.20
N PRO A 202 25.21 -7.86 -2.52
CA PRO A 202 25.85 -9.06 -3.08
C PRO A 202 27.37 -9.15 -2.77
N ALA A 203 27.91 -8.31 -1.90
CA ALA A 203 29.32 -8.20 -1.54
C ALA A 203 29.60 -8.43 -0.04
N GLY A 204 28.86 -9.33 0.60
CA GLY A 204 29.14 -9.83 1.95
C GLY A 204 29.78 -11.21 1.95
#